data_AF-A0AAU9MB66-F1
#
_entry.id   AF-A0AAU9MB66-F1
#
_cell.length_a   1.000
_cell.length_b   1.000
_cell.length_c   1.000
_cell.angle_alpha   90.00
_cell.angle_beta   90.00
_cell.angle_gamma   90.00
#
_symmetry.space_group_name_H-M   'P 1'
#
loop_
_entity.id
_entity.type
_entity.pdbx_description
1 polymer ?
#
loop_
_entity_poly.entity_id
_entity_poly.type
_entity_poly.pdbx_seq_one_letter_code
_entity_poly.pdbx_strand_id
1 'polypeptide(L)'
;MLRFGRLFSLATNQDAWVSEFWSSVGWKFHWRRGIRGGVESTQFDDLVELLSPIRLGVLPDKCIWDLDPSGIFSVSSTRNWVDVMRLPLGSFPTRWNRFVPIKINIFLWRVILDRMSVRVKLVERGWS
;
A
#
# COMPACT_ATOMS: atom_id res chain seq x y z
N MET A 1 -11.06 -12.08 -1.09
CA MET A 1 -12.04 -12.72 -0.20
C MET A 1 -11.76 -12.24 1.22
N LEU A 2 -12.78 -11.85 2.00
CA LEU A 2 -12.59 -11.33 3.37
C LEU A 2 -12.22 -12.46 4.34
N ARG A 3 -11.12 -12.31 5.10
CA ARG A 3 -10.60 -13.33 6.05
C ARG A 3 -11.64 -13.75 7.11
N PHE A 4 -12.43 -12.79 7.60
CA PHE A 4 -13.46 -13.01 8.63
C PHE A 4 -14.87 -12.73 8.12
N GLY A 5 -15.19 -13.17 6.89
CA GLY A 5 -16.45 -12.82 6.22
C GLY A 5 -17.72 -13.26 6.97
N ARG A 6 -17.68 -14.39 7.70
CA ARG A 6 -18.85 -14.87 8.47
C ARG A 6 -19.10 -13.97 9.67
N LEU A 7 -18.05 -13.62 10.40
CA LEU A 7 -18.16 -12.67 11.53
C LEU A 7 -18.61 -11.29 11.07
N PHE A 8 -18.05 -10.78 9.96
CA PHE A 8 -18.45 -9.48 9.42
C PHE A 8 -19.94 -9.42 9.05
N SER A 9 -20.49 -10.52 8.52
CA SER A 9 -21.93 -10.62 8.24
C SER A 9 -22.81 -10.59 9.51
N LEU A 10 -22.25 -10.95 10.67
CA LEU A 10 -22.92 -10.91 11.97
C LEU A 10 -22.79 -9.57 12.68
N ALA A 11 -21.90 -8.68 12.23
CA ALA A 11 -21.69 -7.38 12.86
C ALA A 11 -22.99 -6.58 12.86
N THR A 12 -23.37 -6.05 14.03
CA THR A 12 -24.55 -5.18 14.14
C THR A 12 -24.38 -3.94 13.28
N ASN A 13 -23.22 -3.29 13.41
CA ASN A 13 -22.78 -2.18 12.58
C ASN A 13 -21.50 -2.59 11.82
N GLN A 14 -21.54 -2.53 10.50
CA GLN A 14 -20.41 -2.87 9.61
C GLN A 14 -19.49 -1.68 9.35
N ASP A 15 -19.95 -0.47 9.66
CA ASP A 15 -19.22 0.80 9.47
C ASP A 15 -18.69 1.35 10.80
N ALA A 16 -18.72 0.54 11.87
CA ALA A 16 -18.24 0.92 13.19
C ALA A 16 -16.72 1.06 13.23
N TRP A 17 -16.24 2.02 14.01
CA TRP A 17 -14.81 2.24 14.23
C TRP A 17 -14.25 1.18 15.17
N VAL A 18 -12.96 0.84 15.00
CA VAL A 18 -12.26 -0.12 15.87
C VAL A 18 -12.31 0.30 17.35
N SER A 19 -12.27 1.61 17.61
CA SER A 19 -12.39 2.19 18.95
C SER A 19 -13.72 1.87 19.65
N GLU A 20 -14.81 1.68 18.90
CA GLU A 20 -16.12 1.31 19.47
C GLU A 20 -16.15 -0.14 19.99
N PHE A 21 -15.28 -1.00 19.45
CA PHE A 21 -15.13 -2.38 19.89
C PHE A 21 -14.08 -2.55 20.99
N TRP A 22 -13.44 -1.48 21.45
CA TRP A 22 -12.43 -1.54 22.49
C TRP A 22 -12.91 -0.90 23.79
N SER A 23 -12.58 -1.54 24.91
CA SER A 23 -12.80 -1.01 26.25
C SER A 23 -11.53 -1.15 27.09
N SER A 24 -11.47 -0.47 28.24
CA SER A 24 -10.34 -0.57 29.17
C SER A 24 -10.03 -1.99 29.64
N VAL A 25 -10.99 -2.92 29.50
CA VAL A 25 -10.90 -4.32 29.91
C VAL A 25 -10.69 -5.27 28.71
N GLY A 26 -10.70 -4.75 27.48
CA GLY A 26 -10.46 -5.51 26.25
C GLY A 26 -11.52 -5.34 25.16
N TRP A 27 -11.48 -6.24 24.18
CA TRP A 27 -12.38 -6.26 23.01
C TRP A 27 -13.82 -6.61 23.39
N LYS A 28 -14.78 -5.85 22.88
CA LYS A 28 -16.22 -6.03 23.06
C LYS A 28 -16.91 -6.08 21.71
N PHE A 29 -17.31 -7.27 21.30
CA PHE A 29 -18.01 -7.47 20.03
C PHE A 29 -19.53 -7.45 20.20
N HIS A 30 -20.21 -6.75 19.29
CA HIS A 30 -21.66 -6.67 19.24
C HIS A 30 -22.16 -7.37 17.97
N TRP A 31 -22.70 -8.57 18.15
CA TRP A 31 -23.25 -9.39 17.06
C TRP A 31 -24.78 -9.30 17.05
N ARG A 32 -25.39 -9.35 15.86
CA ARG A 32 -26.86 -9.38 15.70
C ARG A 32 -27.49 -10.62 16.31
N ARG A 33 -26.71 -11.70 16.42
CA ARG A 33 -27.05 -12.96 17.08
C ARG A 33 -25.78 -13.62 17.60
N GLY A 34 -25.92 -14.60 18.50
CA GLY A 34 -24.79 -15.41 18.97
C GLY A 34 -24.05 -16.12 17.82
N ILE A 35 -22.74 -16.26 18.00
CA ILE A 35 -21.85 -17.04 17.14
C ILE A 35 -22.28 -18.50 17.20
N ARG A 36 -22.56 -19.10 16.04
CA ARG A 36 -22.84 -20.53 15.96
C ARG A 36 -21.53 -21.29 15.84
N GLY A 37 -21.53 -22.56 16.24
CA GLY A 37 -20.35 -23.42 16.10
C GLY A 37 -19.87 -23.57 14.64
N GLY A 38 -18.84 -24.39 14.45
CA GLY A 38 -18.24 -24.59 13.14
C GLY A 38 -17.45 -23.35 12.69
N VAL A 39 -17.61 -22.96 11.42
CA VAL A 39 -16.77 -21.92 10.77
C VAL A 39 -16.87 -20.55 11.45
N GLU A 40 -18.04 -20.20 11.99
CA GLU A 40 -18.23 -18.95 12.74
C GLU A 40 -17.36 -18.94 14.02
N SER A 41 -17.33 -20.03 14.77
CA SER A 41 -16.47 -20.18 15.96
C SER A 41 -14.99 -20.17 15.60
N THR A 42 -14.58 -20.91 14.56
CA THR A 42 -13.17 -20.96 14.15
C THR A 42 -12.66 -19.58 13.74
N GLN A 43 -13.46 -18.83 12.98
CA GLN A 43 -13.11 -17.45 12.63
C GLN A 43 -13.00 -16.55 13.86
N PHE A 44 -13.83 -16.78 14.88
CA PHE A 44 -13.80 -15.99 16.11
C PHE A 44 -12.56 -16.28 16.93
N ASP A 45 -12.19 -17.55 17.07
CA ASP A 45 -10.97 -17.97 17.77
C ASP A 45 -9.73 -17.36 17.08
N ASP A 46 -9.64 -17.47 15.75
CA ASP A 46 -8.57 -16.86 14.94
C ASP A 46 -8.51 -15.33 15.10
N LEU A 47 -9.68 -14.67 15.18
CA LEU A 47 -9.76 -13.23 15.37
C LEU A 47 -9.26 -12.84 16.76
N VAL A 48 -9.68 -13.56 17.81
CA VAL A 48 -9.25 -13.29 19.19
C VAL A 48 -7.75 -13.53 19.35
N GLU A 49 -7.20 -14.57 18.74
CA GLU A 49 -5.75 -14.83 18.74
C GLU A 49 -4.98 -13.67 18.08
N LEU A 50 -5.43 -13.22 16.91
CA LEU A 50 -4.81 -12.10 16.19
C LEU A 50 -4.87 -10.79 16.98
N LEU A 51 -5.94 -10.59 17.75
CA LEU A 51 -6.18 -9.38 18.53
C LEU A 51 -5.57 -9.42 19.94
N SER A 52 -5.15 -10.59 20.42
CA SER A 52 -4.51 -10.80 21.73
C SER A 52 -3.32 -9.85 22.02
N PRO A 53 -2.35 -9.65 21.10
CA PRO A 53 -1.22 -8.76 21.35
C PRO A 53 -1.59 -7.26 21.22
N ILE A 54 -2.76 -6.92 20.68
CA ILE A 54 -3.12 -5.54 20.37
C ILE A 54 -3.65 -4.84 21.62
N ARG A 55 -3.02 -3.73 21.98
CA ARG A 55 -3.46 -2.81 23.03
C ARG A 55 -3.72 -1.45 22.41
N LEU A 56 -4.98 -1.03 22.40
CA LEU A 56 -5.36 0.28 21.89
C LEU A 56 -5.28 1.31 23.02
N GLY A 57 -4.59 2.42 22.75
CA GLY A 57 -4.50 3.57 23.63
C GLY A 57 -5.52 4.64 23.26
N VAL A 58 -5.59 5.70 24.08
CA VAL A 58 -6.40 6.91 23.83
C VAL A 58 -5.65 7.91 22.92
N LEU A 59 -4.45 7.56 22.49
CA LEU A 59 -3.65 8.42 21.63
C LEU A 59 -4.23 8.46 20.21
N PRO A 60 -4.10 9.60 19.51
CA PRO A 60 -4.50 9.69 18.11
C PRO A 60 -3.71 8.68 17.26
N ASP A 61 -4.38 8.15 16.24
CA ASP A 61 -3.76 7.25 15.28
C ASP A 61 -2.56 7.91 14.61
N LYS A 62 -1.50 7.13 14.43
CA LYS A 62 -0.29 7.56 13.72
C LYS A 62 -0.17 6.77 12.43
N CYS A 63 -0.02 7.48 11.32
CA CYS A 63 0.40 6.88 10.07
C CYS A 63 1.91 6.62 10.14
N ILE A 64 2.32 5.37 9.94
CA ILE A 64 3.71 4.96 9.89
C ILE A 64 4.04 4.67 8.43
N TRP A 65 5.17 5.21 7.97
CA TRP A 65 5.65 5.03 6.62
C TRP A 65 6.67 3.90 6.54
N ASP A 66 6.24 2.72 6.09
CA ASP A 66 7.06 1.51 6.10
C ASP A 66 8.25 1.54 5.12
N LEU A 67 8.25 2.46 4.16
CA LEU A 67 9.37 2.59 3.20
C LEU A 67 10.59 3.31 3.78
N ASP A 68 10.47 3.90 4.97
CA ASP A 68 11.54 4.61 5.63
C ASP A 68 11.72 4.07 7.07
N PRO A 69 12.95 3.73 7.50
CA PRO A 69 13.19 3.22 8.86
C PRO A 69 12.78 4.19 9.98
N SER A 70 12.70 5.49 9.70
CA SER A 70 12.19 6.48 10.65
C SER A 70 10.68 6.38 10.88
N GLY A 71 9.96 5.68 10.00
CA GLY A 71 8.50 5.60 9.99
C GLY A 71 7.83 6.91 9.58
N ILE A 72 8.58 7.92 9.14
CA ILE A 72 8.07 9.24 8.77
C ILE A 72 7.96 9.34 7.25
N PHE A 73 6.80 9.82 6.78
CA PHE A 73 6.61 10.11 5.38
C PHE A 73 7.52 11.26 4.93
N SER A 74 8.25 11.05 3.84
CA SER A 74 8.91 12.12 3.11
C SER A 74 8.81 11.89 1.61
N VAL A 75 8.70 12.99 0.85
CA VAL A 75 8.67 12.92 -0.61
C VAL A 75 10.00 12.39 -1.16
N SER A 76 11.12 12.73 -0.52
CA SER A 76 12.46 12.28 -0.92
C SER A 76 12.64 10.77 -0.75
N SER A 77 12.29 10.20 0.41
CA SER A 77 12.41 8.75 0.66
C SER A 77 11.47 7.95 -0.25
N THR A 78 10.22 8.41 -0.40
CA THR A 78 9.24 7.81 -1.30
C THR A 78 9.72 7.83 -2.76
N ARG A 79 10.24 8.99 -3.21
CA ARG A 79 10.75 9.12 -4.58
C ARG A 79 11.95 8.20 -4.81
N ASN A 80 12.88 8.13 -3.87
CA ASN A 80 14.03 7.23 -3.98
C ASN A 80 13.59 5.77 -4.11
N TRP A 81 12.65 5.33 -3.28
CA TRP A 81 12.08 3.98 -3.37
C TRP A 81 11.44 3.70 -4.74
N VAL A 82 10.64 4.65 -5.25
CA VAL A 82 10.04 4.58 -6.59
C VAL A 82 11.11 4.53 -7.68
N ASP A 83 12.15 5.34 -7.55
CA ASP A 83 13.25 5.42 -8.51
C ASP A 83 14.05 4.10 -8.53
N VAL A 84 14.35 3.50 -7.37
CA VAL A 84 14.98 2.17 -7.29
C VAL A 84 14.12 1.10 -7.96
N MET A 85 12.80 1.16 -7.78
CA MET A 85 11.89 0.15 -8.35
C MET A 85 11.68 0.33 -9.86
N ARG A 86 11.73 1.56 -10.37
CA ARG A 86 11.28 1.89 -11.75
C ARG A 86 12.40 2.30 -12.68
N LEU A 87 13.51 2.80 -12.17
CA LEU A 87 14.66 3.17 -12.99
C LEU A 87 15.54 1.92 -13.16
N PRO A 88 16.09 1.69 -14.37
CA PRO A 88 17.10 0.66 -14.55
C PRO A 88 18.26 0.92 -13.59
N LEU A 89 18.66 -0.09 -12.81
CA LEU A 89 19.89 -0.08 -12.02
C LEU A 89 21.05 0.26 -12.97
N GLY A 90 21.62 1.46 -12.82
CA GLY A 90 22.65 1.97 -13.74
C GLY A 90 22.15 3.05 -14.68
N SER A 91 21.52 4.11 -14.16
CA SER A 91 21.35 5.36 -14.89
C SER A 91 22.72 5.86 -15.34
N PHE A 92 23.06 5.61 -16.61
CA PHE A 92 24.21 6.27 -17.23
C PHE A 92 24.01 7.78 -17.08
N PRO A 93 24.98 8.52 -16.50
CA PRO A 93 24.86 9.97 -16.41
C PRO A 93 24.62 10.51 -17.82
N THR A 94 23.55 11.30 -17.96
CA THR A 94 23.19 11.87 -19.26
C THR A 94 24.28 12.84 -19.68
N ARG A 95 25.08 12.46 -20.68
CA ARG A 95 26.15 13.31 -21.20
C ARG A 95 25.62 14.20 -22.31
N TRP A 96 25.42 15.48 -21.99
CA TRP A 96 25.04 16.49 -22.98
C TRP A 96 26.24 16.86 -23.86
N ASN A 97 26.11 16.75 -25.17
CA ASN A 97 27.13 17.22 -26.10
C ASN A 97 26.87 18.68 -26.47
N ARG A 98 27.81 19.57 -26.12
CA ARG A 98 27.72 21.01 -26.40
C ARG A 98 27.82 21.37 -27.90
N PHE A 99 28.34 20.45 -28.72
CA PHE A 99 28.55 20.67 -30.14
C PHE A 99 27.32 20.32 -31.00
N VAL A 100 26.25 19.78 -30.40
CA VAL A 100 25.01 19.46 -31.12
C VAL A 100 23.84 20.30 -30.60
N PRO A 101 22.86 20.63 -31.44
CA PRO A 101 21.63 21.26 -31.00
C PRO A 101 20.94 20.50 -29.87
N ILE A 102 20.30 21.22 -28.94
CA ILE A 102 19.60 20.65 -27.77
C ILE A 102 18.57 19.58 -28.16
N LYS A 103 17.91 19.72 -29.31
CA LYS A 103 16.94 18.74 -29.83
C LYS A 103 17.57 17.37 -30.08
N ILE A 104 18.82 17.32 -30.55
CA ILE A 104 19.55 16.07 -30.80
C ILE A 104 19.88 15.40 -29.46
N ASN A 105 20.36 16.17 -28.48
CA ASN A 105 20.62 15.61 -27.15
C ASN A 105 19.35 15.07 -26.48
N ILE A 106 18.22 15.78 -26.57
CA ILE A 106 16.92 15.31 -26.04
C ILE A 106 16.48 14.02 -26.74
N PHE A 107 16.65 13.95 -28.07
CA PHE A 107 16.33 12.74 -28.83
C PHE A 107 17.17 11.55 -28.37
N LEU A 108 18.49 11.70 -28.30
CA LEU A 108 19.40 10.64 -27.84
C LEU A 108 19.11 10.21 -26.41
N TRP A 109 18.82 11.15 -25.50
CA TRP A 109 18.41 10.84 -24.13
C TRP A 109 17.15 9.96 -24.07
N ARG A 110 16.14 10.27 -24.89
CA ARG A 110 14.91 9.45 -24.99
C ARG A 110 15.19 8.06 -25.56
N VAL A 111 16.10 7.94 -26.52
CA VAL A 111 16.54 6.66 -27.09
C VAL A 111 17.23 5.81 -26.03
N ILE A 112 18.20 6.38 -25.30
CA ILE A 112 18.96 5.68 -24.25
C ILE A 112 18.03 5.19 -23.12
N LEU A 113 17.03 5.98 -22.74
CA LEU A 113 16.05 5.60 -21.72
C LEU A 113 14.96 4.66 -22.24
N ASP A 114 15.01 4.26 -23.52
CA ASP A 114 14.00 3.45 -24.16
C ASP A 114 12.58 4.10 -24.10
N ARG A 115 12.52 5.44 -24.04
CA ARG A 115 11.28 6.24 -23.92
C ARG A 115 10.84 6.89 -25.23
N MET A 116 11.28 6.34 -26.36
CA MET A 116 10.79 6.78 -27.66
C MET A 116 9.32 6.42 -27.84
N SER A 117 8.50 7.40 -28.25
CA SER A 117 7.11 7.20 -28.64
C SER A 117 7.05 6.54 -30.02
N VAL A 118 7.49 5.29 -30.10
CA VAL A 118 7.39 4.47 -31.32
C VAL A 118 6.02 3.78 -31.29
N ARG A 119 5.37 3.61 -32.45
CA ARG A 119 4.06 2.95 -32.55
C ARG A 119 4.00 1.64 -31.75
N VAL A 120 5.05 0.82 -31.83
CA VAL A 120 5.19 -0.44 -31.10
C VAL A 120 5.02 -0.26 -29.59
N LYS A 121 5.66 0.75 -29.00
CA LYS A 121 5.59 1.02 -27.55
C LYS A 121 4.29 1.68 -27.11
N LEU A 122 3.62 2.38 -28.01
CA LEU A 122 2.29 2.94 -27.73
C LEU A 122 1.24 1.82 -27.66
N VAL A 123 1.33 0.85 -28.58
CA VAL A 123 0.50 -0.36 -28.57
C VAL A 123 0.74 -1.18 -27.30
N GLU A 124 2.00 -1.41 -26.90
CA GLU A 124 2.34 -2.10 -25.64
C GLU A 124 1.79 -1.40 -24.39
N ARG A 125 1.61 -0.07 -24.45
CA ARG A 125 1.05 0.74 -23.35
C ARG A 125 -0.47 0.86 -23.39
N GLY A 126 -1.14 0.21 -24.35
CA GLY A 126 -2.60 0.21 -24.49
C GLY A 126 -3.17 1.45 -25.19
N TRP A 127 -2.36 2.17 -25.95
CA TRP A 127 -2.81 3.32 -26.76
C TRP A 127 -3.01 2.83 -28.20
N SER A 128 -4.27 2.60 -28.57
CA SER A 128 -4.72 2.20 -29.92
C SER A 128 -5.18 3.39 -30.75
#